data_AF-A0A2D0J758-F1
#
_entry.id   AF-A0A2D0J758-F1
#
_cell.length_a   1.000
_cell.length_b   1.000
_cell.length_c   1.000
_cell.angle_alpha   90.00
_cell.angle_beta   90.00
_cell.angle_gamma   90.00
#
_symmetry.space_group_name_H-M   'P 1'
#
loop_
_entity.id
_entity.type
_entity.pdbx_description
1 polymer ?
#
loop_
_entity_poly.entity_id
_entity_poly.type
_entity_poly.pdbx_seq_one_letter_code
_entity_poly.pdbx_strand_id
1 'polypeptide(L)' 'MSTQKEKRSPQYQMRLTEEFRQQLEEQAKTDGDASLATWIKRILRKELQSRGIEPKG' A
#
# COMPACT_ATOMS: atom_id res chain seq x y z
N MET A 1 17.41 21.65 17.62
CA MET A 1 16.51 21.28 16.52
C MET A 1 15.79 19.99 16.92
N SER A 2 14.67 20.09 17.62
CA SER A 2 13.92 18.92 18.08
C SER A 2 13.22 18.29 16.88
N THR A 3 13.73 17.15 16.43
CA THR A 3 13.10 16.33 15.39
C THR A 3 11.73 15.88 15.90
N GLN A 4 10.69 16.50 15.38
CA GLN A 4 9.32 16.04 15.57
C GLN A 4 9.29 14.58 15.11
N LYS A 5 9.08 13.66 16.07
CA LYS A 5 8.73 12.26 15.79
C LYS A 5 7.38 12.28 15.07
N GLU A 6 7.39 12.56 13.77
CA GLU A 6 6.29 12.19 12.91
C GLU A 6 6.11 10.70 13.13
N LYS A 7 4.93 10.30 13.63
CA LYS A 7 4.47 8.92 13.67
C LYS A 7 4.34 8.41 12.23
N ARG A 8 5.44 8.35 11.47
CA ARG A 8 5.48 7.70 10.18
C ARG A 8 5.40 6.22 10.51
N SER A 9 4.32 5.59 10.05
CA SER A 9 4.16 4.14 10.16
C SER A 9 5.46 3.46 9.70
N PRO A 10 5.88 2.37 10.38
CA PRO A 10 7.11 1.69 10.02
C PRO A 10 7.11 1.39 8.51
N GLN A 11 8.16 1.83 7.82
CA GLN A 11 8.31 1.56 6.39
C GLN A 11 8.45 0.06 6.20
N TYR A 12 7.42 -0.54 5.62
CA TYR A 12 7.42 -1.96 5.29
C TYR A 12 8.31 -2.15 4.06
N GLN A 13 9.54 -2.64 4.26
CA GLN A 13 10.42 -3.02 3.16
C GLN A 13 9.94 -4.33 2.54
N MET A 14 9.08 -4.22 1.54
CA MET A 14 8.71 -5.36 0.70
C MET A 14 9.85 -5.63 -0.29
N ARG A 15 10.47 -6.81 -0.21
CA ARG A 15 11.32 -7.29 -1.31
C ARG A 15 10.40 -7.75 -2.43
N LEU A 16 10.14 -6.85 -3.36
CA LEU A 16 9.40 -7.12 -4.59
C LEU A 16 10.44 -7.37 -5.69
N THR A 17 10.26 -8.42 -6.49
CA THR A 17 10.98 -8.56 -7.76
C THR A 17 10.53 -7.45 -8.71
N GLU A 18 11.39 -7.07 -9.66
CA GLU A 18 11.09 -5.99 -10.62
C GLU A 18 9.84 -6.29 -11.44
N GLU A 19 9.66 -7.54 -11.85
CA GLU A 19 8.48 -8.02 -12.58
C GLU A 19 7.19 -7.83 -11.77
N PHE A 20 7.22 -8.22 -10.49
CA PHE A 20 6.05 -8.09 -9.63
C PHE A 20 5.73 -6.62 -9.34
N ARG A 21 6.76 -5.77 -9.16
CA ARG A 21 6.55 -4.33 -9.03
C ARG A 21 5.91 -3.73 -10.29
N GLN A 22 6.38 -4.10 -11.48
CA GLN A 22 5.78 -3.63 -12.74
C GLN A 22 4.30 -4.03 -12.84
N GLN A 23 3.97 -5.29 -12.54
CA GLN A 23 2.57 -5.73 -12.54
C GLN A 23 1.69 -4.91 -11.57
N LEU A 24 2.19 -4.61 -10.37
CA LEU A 24 1.46 -3.79 -9.41
C LEU A 24 1.30 -2.35 -9.90
N GLU A 25 2.31 -1.76 -10.53
CA GLU A 25 2.24 -0.41 -11.11
C GLU A 25 1.27 -0.35 -12.30
N GLU A 26 1.25 -1.36 -13.17
CA GLU A 26 0.29 -1.46 -14.28
C GLU A 26 -1.15 -1.60 -13.79
N GLN A 27 -1.39 -2.42 -12.77
CA GLN A 27 -2.72 -2.57 -12.17
C GLN A 27 -3.14 -1.28 -11.45
N ALA A 28 -2.23 -0.65 -10.70
CA ALA A 28 -2.50 0.65 -10.06
C ALA A 28 -2.86 1.74 -11.08
N LYS A 29 -2.17 1.75 -12.23
CA LYS A 29 -2.45 2.67 -13.34
C LYS A 29 -3.79 2.37 -14.01
N THR A 30 -4.10 1.09 -14.22
CA THR A 30 -5.41 0.63 -14.74
C THR A 30 -6.55 1.09 -13.82
N ASP A 31 -6.33 1.06 -12.51
CA ASP A 31 -7.28 1.49 -11.50
C ASP A 31 -7.36 3.02 -11.32
N GLY A 32 -6.45 3.77 -11.94
CA GLY A 32 -6.37 5.24 -11.85
C GLY A 32 -5.83 5.77 -10.53
N ASP A 33 -5.15 4.94 -9.73
CA ASP A 33 -4.59 5.35 -8.45
C ASP A 33 -3.27 6.13 -8.63
N ALA A 34 -3.15 7.26 -7.92
CA ALA A 34 -2.01 8.18 -8.06
C ALA A 34 -0.66 7.63 -7.55
N SER A 35 -0.69 6.57 -6.75
CA SER A 35 0.53 5.94 -6.21
C SER A 35 0.31 4.47 -5.91
N LEU A 36 1.31 3.65 -6.21
CA LEU A 36 1.37 2.23 -5.86
C LEU A 36 1.04 2.00 -4.38
N ALA A 37 1.53 2.86 -3.49
CA ALA A 37 1.29 2.75 -2.06
C ALA A 37 -0.19 2.95 -1.68
N THR A 38 -0.89 3.86 -2.36
CA THR A 38 -2.33 4.10 -2.16
C THR A 38 -3.14 2.94 -2.69
N TRP A 39 -2.81 2.46 -3.89
CA TRP A 39 -3.45 1.30 -4.50
C TRP A 39 -3.29 0.04 -3.64
N ILE A 40 -2.06 -0.26 -3.19
CA ILE A 40 -1.77 -1.40 -2.31
C ILE A 40 -2.61 -1.31 -1.02
N LYS A 41 -2.67 -0.13 -0.37
CA LYS A 41 -3.51 0.05 0.82
C LYS A 41 -4.98 -0.23 0.54
N ARG A 42 -5.48 0.19 -0.63
CA ARG A 42 -6.87 -0.04 -1.05
C ARG A 42 -7.16 -1.52 -1.28
N ILE A 43 -6.26 -2.24 -1.95
CA ILE A 43 -6.36 -3.70 -2.16
C ILE A 43 -6.34 -4.44 -0.83
N LEU A 44 -5.40 -4.11 0.07
CA LEU A 44 -5.33 -4.71 1.40
C LEU A 44 -6.59 -4.45 2.21
N ARG A 45 -7.15 -3.24 2.18
CA ARG A 45 -8.44 -2.94 2.84
C ARG A 45 -9.59 -3.75 2.25
N LYS A 46 -9.66 -3.93 0.92
CA LYS A 46 -10.68 -4.76 0.26
C LYS A 46 -10.54 -6.23 0.65
N GLU A 47 -9.31 -6.74 0.66
CA GLU A 47 -8.99 -8.11 1.07
C GLU A 47 -9.37 -8.38 2.53
N LEU A 48 -9.07 -7.45 3.45
CA LEU A 48 -9.48 -7.53 4.85
C LEU A 48 -11.01 -7.56 5.00
N GLN A 49 -11.72 -6.64 4.32
CA GLN A 49 -13.18 -6.61 4.31
C GLN A 49 -13.78 -7.90 3.75
N SER A 50 -13.20 -8.45 2.67
CA SER A 50 -13.64 -9.72 2.09
C SER A 50 -13.50 -10.90 3.06
N ARG A 51 -12.59 -10.80 4.04
CA ARG A 51 -12.39 -11.78 5.10
C ARG A 51 -13.21 -11.49 6.36
N GLY A 52 -14.07 -10.46 6.32
CA GLY A 52 -14.87 -10.01 7.47
C GLY A 52 -14.07 -9.25 8.52
N ILE A 53 -12.85 -8.80 8.19
CA ILE A 53 -11.99 -8.06 9.11
C ILE A 53 -12.15 -6.56 8.81
N GLU A 54 -12.56 -5.79 9.82
CA GLU A 54 -12.64 -4.34 9.71
C GLU A 54 -11.23 -3.74 9.58
N PRO A 55 -10.92 -3.01 8.48
CA PRO A 55 -9.62 -2.41 8.28
C PRO A 55 -9.41 -1.29 9.30
N LYS A 56 -8.59 -1.55 10.32
CA LYS A 56 -8.19 -0.54 11.31
C LYS A 56 -7.01 0.27 10.75
N GLY A 57 -7.31 1.40 10.12
CA GLY A 57 -6.31 2.37 9.63
C GLY A 57 -6.70 3.09 8.36
#